data_AF-A0A699TMC0-F1
#
_entry.id   AF-A0A699TMC0-F1
#
_cell.length_a   1.000
_cell.length_b   1.000
_cell.length_c   1.000
_cell.angle_alpha   90.00
_cell.angle_beta   90.00
_cell.angle_gamma   90.00
#
_symmetry.space_group_name_H-M   'P 1'
#
loop_
_entity.id
_entity.type
_entity.pdbx_description
1 polymer ?
#
loop_
_entity_poly.entity_id
_entity_poly.type
_entity_poly.pdbx_seq_one_letter_code
_entity_poly.pdbx_strand_id
1 'polypeptide(L)' 'QRFQELALLCVRTCPKESDRVERYIGSLPDSIYESVAASKPKTMQEATEMATRLMDKKIRTYAERQSANKRNFEDTS' A
#
# COMPACT_ATOMS: atom_id res chain seq x y z
N GLN A 1 30.00 -26.76 12.94
CA GLN A 1 29.81 -27.00 11.49
C GLN A 1 28.35 -26.86 11.06
N ARG A 2 27.42 -27.74 11.49
CA ARG A 2 25.97 -27.63 11.11
C ARG A 2 25.31 -26.29 11.39
N PHE A 3 25.59 -25.68 12.54
CA PHE A 3 25.02 -24.37 12.90
C PHE A 3 25.50 -23.25 11.94
N GLN A 4 26.75 -23.30 11.52
CA GLN A 4 27.33 -22.32 10.58
C GLN A 4 26.75 -22.49 9.17
N GLU A 5 26.52 -23.73 8.74
CA GLU A 5 25.86 -24.04 7.46
C GLU A 5 24.41 -23.53 7.44
N LEU A 6 23.66 -23.74 8.53
CA LEU A 6 22.30 -23.22 8.68
C LEU A 6 22.26 -21.68 8.71
N ALA A 7 23.18 -21.04 9.44
CA ALA A 7 23.26 -19.57 9.47
C ALA A 7 23.57 -18.99 8.08
N LEU A 8 24.48 -19.61 7.33
CA LEU A 8 24.80 -19.21 5.96
C LEU A 8 23.61 -19.38 5.00
N LEU A 9 22.84 -20.46 5.17
CA LEU A 9 21.63 -20.70 4.39
C LEU A 9 20.59 -19.62 4.69
N CYS A 10 20.35 -19.29 5.96
CA CYS A 10 19.41 -18.23 6.37
C CYS A 10 19.76 -16.88 5.74
N VAL A 11 21.04 -16.49 5.72
CA VAL A 11 21.48 -15.24 5.08
C VAL A 11 21.23 -15.25 3.57
N ARG A 12 21.37 -16.41 2.90
CA ARG A 12 21.14 -16.55 1.47
C ARG A 12 19.66 -16.59 1.08
N THR A 13 18.80 -17.11 1.96
CA THR A 13 17.37 -17.27 1.68
C THR A 13 16.49 -16.18 2.29
N CYS A 14 17.04 -15.34 3.17
CA CYS A 14 16.28 -14.23 3.74
C CYS A 14 16.09 -13.15 2.67
N PRO A 15 14.84 -12.78 2.33
CA PRO A 15 14.58 -11.72 1.36
C PRO A 15 15.08 -10.39 1.91
N LYS A 16 15.66 -9.58 1.03
CA LYS A 16 16.07 -8.22 1.40
C LYS A 16 14.83 -7.36 1.63
N GLU A 17 14.99 -6.27 2.38
CA GLU A 17 13.89 -5.32 2.59
C GLU A 17 13.34 -4.76 1.27
N SER A 18 14.21 -4.52 0.28
CA SER A 18 13.79 -4.14 -1.08
C SER A 18 12.85 -5.16 -1.70
N ASP A 19 13.17 -6.45 -1.59
CA ASP A 19 12.38 -7.54 -2.19
C ASP A 19 11.01 -7.63 -1.50
N ARG A 20 10.97 -7.37 -0.19
CA ARG A 20 9.73 -7.32 0.59
C ARG A 20 8.86 -6.14 0.17
N VAL A 21 9.47 -4.97 -0.02
CA VAL A 21 8.79 -3.75 -0.48
C VAL A 21 8.24 -3.93 -1.88
N GLU A 22 9.03 -4.45 -2.83
CA GLU A 22 8.57 -4.71 -4.21
C GLU A 22 7.41 -5.70 -4.24
N ARG A 23 7.49 -6.78 -3.45
CA ARG A 23 6.41 -7.76 -3.33
C ARG A 23 5.14 -7.17 -2.73
N TYR A 24 5.28 -6.28 -1.74
CA TYR A 24 4.14 -5.56 -1.17
C TYR A 24 3.49 -4.64 -2.21
N ILE A 25 4.28 -3.80 -2.88
CA ILE A 25 3.78 -2.90 -3.92
C ILE A 25 3.06 -3.70 -5.02
N GLY A 26 3.66 -4.79 -5.50
CA GLY A 26 3.08 -5.65 -6.53
C GLY A 26 1.80 -6.39 -6.10
N SER A 27 1.47 -6.41 -4.80
CA SER A 27 0.21 -6.94 -4.28
C SER A 27 -0.91 -5.88 -4.13
N LEU A 28 -0.61 -4.60 -4.39
CA LEU A 28 -1.57 -3.51 -4.27
C LEU A 28 -2.55 -3.49 -5.45
N PRO A 29 -3.80 -3.02 -5.25
CA PRO A 29 -4.70 -2.73 -6.35
C PRO A 29 -4.11 -1.69 -7.30
N ASP A 30 -4.32 -1.83 -8.61
CA ASP A 30 -3.81 -0.93 -9.67
C ASP A 30 -4.01 0.55 -9.34
N SER A 31 -5.17 0.88 -8.78
CA SER A 31 -5.54 2.26 -8.42
C SER A 31 -4.71 2.91 -7.32
N ILE A 32 -3.83 2.15 -6.68
CA ILE A 32 -2.89 2.58 -5.63
C ILE A 32 -1.45 2.24 -6.06
N TYR A 33 -1.27 1.09 -6.73
CA TYR A 33 0.02 0.60 -7.23
C TYR A 33 0.85 1.69 -7.90
N GLU A 34 0.29 2.37 -8.91
CA GLU A 34 1.04 3.35 -9.70
C GLU A 34 1.60 4.48 -8.83
N SER A 35 0.80 4.97 -7.88
CA SER A 35 1.19 6.07 -6.98
C SER A 35 2.25 5.65 -5.96
N VAL A 36 2.17 4.42 -5.45
CA VAL A 36 3.15 3.88 -4.49
C VAL A 36 4.43 3.44 -5.20
N ALA A 37 4.35 2.87 -6.40
CA ALA A 37 5.53 2.50 -7.18
C ALA A 37 6.33 3.75 -7.60
N ALA A 38 5.64 4.82 -8.00
CA ALA A 38 6.27 6.07 -8.43
C ALA A 38 7.07 6.77 -7.31
N SER A 39 6.66 6.62 -6.04
CA SER A 39 7.36 7.23 -4.90
C SER A 39 8.59 6.46 -4.43
N LYS A 40 8.77 5.22 -4.90
CA LYS A 40 9.92 4.36 -4.60
C LYS A 40 10.21 4.27 -3.09
N PRO A 41 9.26 3.76 -2.28
CA PRO A 41 9.47 3.61 -0.85
C PRO A 41 10.65 2.68 -0.59
N LYS A 42 11.44 3.01 0.44
CA LYS A 42 12.62 2.25 0.86
C LYS A 42 12.30 1.22 1.94
N THR A 43 11.19 1.41 2.64
CA THR A 43 10.77 0.57 3.76
C THR A 43 9.34 0.10 3.60
N MET A 44 9.01 -1.02 4.24
CA MET A 44 7.63 -1.52 4.33
C MET A 44 6.68 -0.50 4.98
N GLN A 45 7.17 0.26 5.96
CA GLN A 45 6.38 1.27 6.65
C GLN A 45 5.98 2.40 5.69
N GLU A 46 6.92 2.95 4.93
CA GLU A 46 6.64 3.99 3.93
C GLU A 46 5.60 3.51 2.91
N ALA A 47 5.78 2.29 2.38
CA ALA A 47 4.84 1.73 1.41
C ALA A 47 3.43 1.57 2.01
N THR A 48 3.33 1.12 3.27
CA THR A 48 2.06 0.92 3.98
C THR A 48 1.36 2.23 4.30
N GLU A 49 2.09 3.22 4.79
CA GLU A 49 1.56 4.56 5.09
C GLU A 49 1.03 5.24 3.82
N MET A 50 1.76 5.11 2.71
CA MET A 50 1.33 5.65 1.43
C MET A 50 0.06 4.98 0.91
N ALA A 51 0.00 3.64 0.92
CA ALA A 51 -1.19 2.90 0.51
C ALA A 51 -2.41 3.29 1.35
N THR A 52 -2.23 3.42 2.68
CA THR A 52 -3.30 3.78 3.62
C THR A 52 -3.80 5.20 3.37
N ARG A 53 -2.89 6.18 3.23
CA ARG A 53 -3.27 7.57 2.92
C ARG A 53 -4.05 7.69 1.61
N LEU A 54 -3.71 6.90 0.60
CA LEU A 54 -4.41 6.88 -0.68
C LEU A 54 -5.82 6.28 -0.54
N MET A 55 -5.98 5.20 0.23
CA MET A 55 -7.29 4.62 0.53
C MET A 55 -8.18 5.61 1.29
N ASP A 56 -7.66 6.21 2.35
CA ASP A 56 -8.40 7.17 3.19
C ASP A 56 -8.88 8.38 2.37
N LYS A 57 -8.03 8.88 1.46
CA LYS A 57 -8.39 9.98 0.56
C LYS A 57 -9.57 9.58 -0.33
N LYS A 58 -9.55 8.38 -0.93
CA LYS A 58 -10.63 7.90 -1.80
C LYS A 58 -11.94 7.69 -1.03
N ILE A 59 -11.88 7.12 0.18
CA ILE A 59 -13.04 6.94 1.05
C ILE A 59 -13.68 8.30 1.39
N ARG A 60 -12.85 9.27 1.78
CA ARG A 60 -13.32 10.64 2.09
C ARG A 60 -14.00 11.29 0.89
N THR A 61 -13.38 11.24 -0.29
CA THR A 61 -13.98 11.80 -1.52
C THR A 61 -15.31 11.12 -1.88
N TYR A 62 -15.43 9.81 -1.67
CA TYR A 62 -16.69 9.11 -1.91
C TYR A 62 -17.78 9.54 -0.93
N ALA A 63 -17.47 9.64 0.36
CA ALA A 63 -18.41 10.09 1.39
C ALA A 63 -18.89 11.53 1.13
N GLU A 64 -17.98 12.44 0.77
CA GLU A 64 -18.30 13.82 0.39
C GLU A 64 -19.28 13.87 -0.79
N ARG A 65 -19.00 13.13 -1.88
CA ARG A 65 -19.89 13.04 -3.04
C ARG A 65 -21.27 12.48 -2.69
N GLN A 66 -21.32 11.43 -1.87
CA GLN A 66 -22.59 10.83 -1.45
C GLN A 66 -23.43 11.83 -0.63
N SER A 67 -22.80 12.58 0.28
CA SER A 67 -23.47 13.62 1.07
C SER A 67 -23.98 14.79 0.21
N ALA A 68 -23.24 15.18 -0.83
CA ALA A 68 -23.66 16.21 -1.78
C ALA A 68 -24.86 15.74 -2.61
N ASN A 69 -24.81 14.52 -3.14
CA ASN A 69 -25.89 13.95 -3.94
C ASN A 69 -27.19 13.80 -3.13
N LYS A 70 -27.10 13.43 -1.84
CA LYS A 70 -28.28 13.33 -0.98
C LYS A 70 -28.97 14.69 -0.77
N ARG A 71 -28.20 15.75 -0.49
CA ARG A 71 -28.73 17.12 -0.35
C ARG A 71 -29.43 17.59 -1.63
N ASN A 72 -28.85 17.31 -2.79
CA ASN A 72 -29.45 17.69 -4.07
C ASN A 72 -30.79 17.00 -4.32
N PHE A 73 -30.95 15.75 -3.87
CA PHE A 73 -32.20 15.00 -4.03
C PHE A 73 -33.32 15.49 -3.10
N GLU A 74 -32.97 15.96 -1.90
CA GLU A 74 -33.92 16.56 -0.95
C GLU A 74 -34.37 17.97 -1.40
N ASP A 75 -33.51 18.75 -2.08
CA ASP A 75 -33.84 20.10 -2.57
C ASP A 75 -34.65 20.12 -3.89
N THR A 76 -34.69 19.00 -4.61
CA THR A 76 -35.46 18.88 -5.88
C THR A 76 -36.72 18.01 -5.77
N SER A 77 -37.07 17.55 -4.56
CA SER A 77 -38.33 16.86 -4.26
C SER A 77 -39.38 17.82 -3.69
#